data_AF-A0A8F5APH8-F1
#
_entry.id   AF-A0A8F5APH8-F1
#
_cell.length_a   1.000
_cell.length_b   1.000
_cell.length_c   1.000
_cell.angle_alpha   90.00
_cell.angle_beta   90.00
_cell.angle_gamma   90.00
#
_symmetry.space_group_name_H-M   'P 1'
#
loop_
_entity.id
_entity.type
_entity.pdbx_description
1 polymer ?
#
loop_
_entity_poly.entity_id
_entity_poly.type
_entity_poly.pdbx_seq_one_letter_code
_entity_poly.pdbx_strand_id
1 'polypeptide(L)'
;MKNFFFGLFIPYITMILFCTPVQAVDINHGENVFTANCSACHAGGNNVIMPEKTLQKDALSTNQMNTPGAITYQVTNGKNAMPAFGGRLSDEDIEDVAGFVLSQSEKSWN
;
A
#
# COMPACT_ATOMS: atom_id res chain seq x y z
N MET A 1 16.20 8.65 -68.78
CA MET A 1 15.41 7.41 -68.55
C MET A 1 15.57 7.06 -67.08
N LYS A 2 14.43 6.95 -66.37
CA LYS A 2 14.07 6.09 -65.21
C LYS A 2 15.26 5.47 -64.45
N ASN A 3 15.34 5.46 -63.12
CA ASN A 3 14.35 5.03 -62.10
C ASN A 3 15.03 5.14 -60.71
N PHE A 4 14.50 5.87 -59.72
CA PHE A 4 13.57 5.43 -58.66
C PHE A 4 13.98 4.15 -57.89
N PHE A 5 14.62 4.34 -56.74
CA PHE A 5 14.67 3.40 -55.60
C PHE A 5 14.44 4.23 -54.33
N PHE A 6 13.18 4.56 -54.04
CA PHE A 6 12.34 3.92 -53.02
C PHE A 6 13.03 3.83 -51.65
N GLY A 7 12.73 4.82 -50.82
CA GLY A 7 13.20 4.92 -49.46
C GLY A 7 12.64 3.83 -48.56
N LEU A 8 13.46 3.44 -47.60
CA LEU A 8 13.04 2.86 -46.33
C LEU A 8 13.63 3.74 -45.24
N PHE A 9 12.99 4.90 -45.03
CA PHE A 9 13.06 5.58 -43.74
C PHE A 9 12.29 4.69 -42.77
N ILE A 10 12.99 3.88 -42.00
CA ILE A 10 12.44 3.20 -40.83
C ILE A 10 12.27 4.28 -39.76
N PRO A 11 11.05 4.75 -39.43
CA PRO A 11 10.90 5.51 -38.21
C PRO A 11 11.08 4.49 -37.08
N TYR A 12 12.24 4.52 -36.42
CA TYR A 12 12.39 3.92 -35.10
C TYR A 12 11.46 4.69 -34.16
N ILE A 13 10.20 4.27 -34.16
CA ILE A 13 9.14 4.77 -33.29
C ILE A 13 9.62 4.57 -31.86
N THR A 14 9.73 5.71 -31.19
CA THR A 14 10.03 5.91 -29.79
C THR A 14 9.30 4.92 -28.89
N MET A 15 10.04 3.99 -28.28
CA MET A 15 9.57 3.23 -27.13
C MET A 15 9.47 4.20 -25.95
N ILE A 16 8.31 4.86 -25.83
CA ILE A 16 7.98 5.69 -24.67
C ILE A 16 7.82 4.73 -23.49
N LEU A 17 8.85 4.67 -22.66
CA LEU A 17 8.78 4.13 -21.30
C LEU A 17 7.70 4.93 -20.55
N PHE A 18 6.49 4.36 -20.42
CA PHE A 18 5.53 4.82 -19.44
C PHE A 18 6.07 4.44 -18.05
N CYS A 19 6.99 5.25 -17.55
CA CYS A 19 7.34 5.27 -16.14
C CYS A 19 6.14 5.91 -15.43
N THR A 20 5.18 5.09 -14.97
CA THR A 20 4.15 5.59 -14.07
C THR A 20 4.87 6.10 -12.81
N PRO A 21 4.66 7.35 -12.39
CA PRO A 21 5.22 7.80 -11.13
C PRO A 21 4.68 6.91 -10.02
N VAL A 22 5.57 6.16 -9.35
CA VAL A 22 5.26 5.57 -8.05
C VAL A 22 5.05 6.76 -7.12
N GLN A 23 3.80 7.00 -6.73
CA GLN A 23 3.51 7.97 -5.69
C GLN A 23 4.12 7.46 -4.38
N ALA A 24 4.82 8.35 -3.68
CA ALA A 24 5.33 8.04 -2.37
C ALA A 24 4.16 8.02 -1.38
N VAL A 25 4.16 7.05 -0.46
CA VAL A 25 3.19 6.93 0.64
C VAL A 25 3.20 8.21 1.48
N ASP A 26 2.03 8.81 1.70
CA ASP A 26 1.83 9.93 2.63
C ASP A 26 1.51 9.41 4.03
N ILE A 27 2.53 9.39 4.88
CA ILE A 27 2.42 8.92 6.27
C ILE A 27 1.45 9.78 7.10
N ASN A 28 1.36 11.09 6.84
CA ASN A 28 0.46 11.96 7.62
C ASN A 28 -1.00 11.71 7.23
N HIS A 29 -1.25 11.48 5.95
CA HIS A 29 -2.58 11.06 5.50
C HIS A 29 -2.93 9.67 6.04
N GLY A 30 -1.99 8.73 6.00
CA GLY A 30 -2.14 7.40 6.59
C GLY A 30 -2.49 7.42 8.08
N GLU A 31 -1.94 8.36 8.85
CA GLU A 31 -2.33 8.58 10.26
C GLU A 31 -3.79 8.99 10.42
N ASN A 32 -4.28 9.90 9.56
CA ASN A 32 -5.68 10.32 9.58
C ASN A 32 -6.61 9.16 9.22
N VAL A 33 -6.28 8.39 8.19
CA VAL A 33 -7.01 7.18 7.80
C VAL A 33 -7.02 6.16 8.94
N PHE A 34 -5.88 5.92 9.58
CA PHE A 34 -5.75 5.02 10.71
C PHE A 34 -6.63 5.45 11.89
N THR A 35 -6.59 6.74 12.23
CA THR A 35 -7.35 7.30 13.35
C THR A 35 -8.85 7.14 13.13
N ALA A 36 -9.32 7.42 11.92
CA ALA A 36 -10.74 7.35 11.58
C ALA A 36 -11.28 5.92 11.45
N ASN A 37 -10.46 4.95 11.04
CA ASN A 37 -10.95 3.64 10.61
C ASN A 37 -10.40 2.45 11.42
N CYS A 38 -9.20 2.56 11.97
CA CYS A 38 -8.45 1.42 12.52
C CYS A 38 -8.27 1.51 14.03
N SER A 39 -8.16 2.72 14.58
CA SER A 39 -7.84 2.99 15.98
C SER A 39 -8.82 2.35 16.98
N ALA A 40 -10.09 2.19 16.61
CA ALA A 40 -11.11 1.57 17.44
C ALA A 40 -10.72 0.17 17.94
N CYS A 41 -9.95 -0.57 17.14
CA CYS A 41 -9.42 -1.87 17.54
C CYS A 41 -7.90 -1.85 17.77
N HIS A 42 -7.18 -0.97 17.07
CA HIS A 42 -5.72 -1.02 16.96
C HIS A 42 -4.97 0.16 17.61
N ALA A 43 -5.62 0.96 18.45
CA ALA A 43 -4.96 2.07 19.16
C ALA A 43 -3.66 1.62 19.85
N GLY A 44 -2.60 2.42 19.67
CA GLY A 44 -1.25 2.12 20.19
C GLY A 44 -0.64 0.83 19.64
N GLY A 45 -1.09 0.38 18.46
CA GLY A 45 -0.65 -0.86 17.85
C GLY A 45 -1.21 -2.13 18.46
N ASN A 46 -2.19 -2.03 19.37
CA ASN A 46 -2.79 -3.19 20.03
C ASN A 46 -3.84 -3.89 19.14
N ASN A 47 -4.55 -4.87 19.69
CA ASN A 47 -5.75 -5.43 19.09
C ASN A 47 -6.72 -5.83 20.20
N VAL A 48 -7.82 -5.09 20.34
CA VAL A 48 -8.81 -5.30 21.41
C VAL A 48 -9.67 -6.56 21.22
N ILE A 49 -9.65 -7.16 20.03
CA ILE A 49 -10.46 -8.34 19.68
C ILE A 49 -9.63 -9.63 19.78
N MET A 50 -8.40 -9.60 19.26
CA MET A 50 -7.44 -10.72 19.31
C MET A 50 -6.09 -10.22 19.83
N PRO A 51 -5.83 -10.28 21.15
CA PRO A 51 -4.67 -9.66 21.80
C PRO A 51 -3.29 -10.07 21.24
N GLU A 52 -3.19 -11.25 20.62
CA GLU A 52 -1.97 -11.76 20.00
C GLU A 52 -1.75 -11.27 18.55
N LYS A 53 -2.76 -10.63 17.94
CA LYS A 53 -2.72 -10.09 16.56
C LYS A 53 -2.56 -8.58 16.55
N THR A 54 -1.53 -8.11 17.24
CA THR A 54 -1.15 -6.69 17.33
C THR A 54 -0.47 -6.19 16.04
N LEU A 55 -0.31 -4.88 15.92
CA LEU A 55 0.47 -4.20 14.89
C LEU A 55 1.90 -3.89 15.36
N GLN A 56 2.37 -4.59 16.40
CA GLN A 56 3.75 -4.49 16.86
C GLN A 56 4.69 -5.19 15.88
N LYS A 57 5.92 -4.67 15.74
CA LYS A 57 6.90 -5.16 14.75
C LYS A 57 7.09 -6.68 14.78
N ASP A 58 7.30 -7.25 15.96
CA ASP A 58 7.52 -8.70 16.11
C ASP A 58 6.28 -9.53 15.75
N ALA A 59 5.09 -9.04 16.09
CA ALA A 59 3.83 -9.68 15.73
C ALA A 59 3.61 -9.62 14.21
N LEU A 60 3.84 -8.47 13.58
CA LEU A 60 3.74 -8.32 12.13
C LEU A 60 4.73 -9.26 11.41
N SER A 61 5.98 -9.31 11.86
CA SER A 61 7.01 -10.22 11.30
C SER A 61 6.61 -11.69 11.44
N THR A 62 6.22 -12.11 12.65
CA THR A 62 5.81 -13.50 12.94
C THR A 62 4.61 -13.94 12.09
N ASN A 63 3.69 -13.02 11.81
CA ASN A 63 2.49 -13.29 11.02
C ASN A 63 2.66 -12.97 9.52
N GLN A 64 3.87 -12.67 9.05
CA GLN A 64 4.17 -12.32 7.64
C GLN A 64 3.39 -11.09 7.14
N MET A 65 3.10 -10.16 8.04
CA MET A 65 2.38 -8.90 7.81
C MET A 65 3.31 -7.68 7.86
N ASN A 66 4.62 -7.87 7.73
CA ASN A 66 5.64 -6.82 7.80
C ASN A 66 6.01 -6.25 6.41
N THR A 67 5.09 -6.27 5.45
CA THR A 67 5.28 -5.69 4.12
C THR A 67 4.06 -4.86 3.72
N PRO A 68 4.22 -3.81 2.89
CA PRO A 68 3.10 -3.00 2.44
C PRO A 68 2.02 -3.85 1.77
N GLY A 69 2.41 -4.72 0.84
CA GLY A 69 1.48 -5.59 0.10
C GLY A 69 0.66 -6.54 0.97
N ALA A 70 1.25 -7.07 2.06
CA ALA A 70 0.51 -7.93 2.98
C ALA A 70 -0.55 -7.13 3.75
N ILE A 71 -0.19 -5.95 4.24
CA ILE A 71 -1.11 -5.09 4.99
C ILE A 71 -2.20 -4.55 4.07
N THR A 72 -1.86 -4.01 2.90
CA THR A 72 -2.85 -3.52 1.93
C THR A 72 -3.85 -4.61 1.57
N TYR A 73 -3.37 -5.82 1.25
CA TYR A 73 -4.25 -6.96 0.96
C TYR A 73 -5.23 -7.25 2.12
N GLN A 74 -4.76 -7.28 3.36
CA GLN A 74 -5.63 -7.56 4.50
C GLN A 74 -6.58 -6.39 4.83
N VAL A 75 -6.16 -5.14 4.64
CA VAL A 75 -7.04 -3.97 4.79
C VAL A 75 -8.14 -4.00 3.72
N THR A 76 -7.78 -4.26 2.45
CA THR A 76 -8.74 -4.35 1.35
C THR A 76 -9.77 -5.46 1.59
N ASN A 77 -9.32 -6.66 1.98
CA ASN A 77 -10.18 -7.85 2.02
C ASN A 77 -10.76 -8.16 3.40
N GLY A 78 -10.25 -7.54 4.45
CA GLY A 78 -10.57 -7.90 5.84
C GLY A 78 -10.08 -9.31 6.19
N LYS A 79 -10.31 -9.70 7.45
CA LYS A 79 -10.06 -11.08 7.92
C LYS A 79 -10.80 -11.32 9.23
N ASN A 80 -11.66 -12.33 9.27
CA ASN A 80 -12.47 -12.67 10.44
C ASN A 80 -13.24 -11.43 10.96
N ALA A 81 -12.96 -10.97 12.18
CA ALA A 81 -13.59 -9.81 12.80
C ALA A 81 -13.09 -8.47 12.26
N MET A 82 -11.95 -8.43 11.56
CA MET A 82 -11.47 -7.22 10.89
C MET A 82 -12.29 -7.00 9.61
N PRO A 83 -13.03 -5.88 9.49
CA PRO A 83 -13.86 -5.63 8.31
C PRO A 83 -12.98 -5.40 7.07
N ALA A 84 -13.56 -5.69 5.90
CA ALA A 84 -12.98 -5.28 4.63
C ALA A 84 -13.18 -3.78 4.42
N PHE A 85 -12.14 -3.10 3.94
CA PHE A 85 -12.18 -1.67 3.60
C PHE A 85 -12.14 -1.41 2.09
N GLY A 86 -11.94 -2.45 1.27
CA GLY A 86 -12.11 -2.35 -0.18
C GLY A 86 -13.50 -1.81 -0.53
N GLY A 87 -13.55 -0.82 -1.43
CA GLY A 87 -14.77 -0.12 -1.81
C GLY A 87 -15.29 0.89 -0.79
N ARG A 88 -14.65 1.03 0.39
CA ARG A 88 -14.92 2.06 1.40
C ARG A 88 -13.82 3.10 1.47
N LEU A 89 -12.57 2.66 1.30
CA LEU A 89 -11.38 3.49 1.18
C LEU A 89 -10.87 3.42 -0.26
N SER A 90 -10.20 4.48 -0.71
CA SER A 90 -9.47 4.44 -1.98
C SER A 90 -8.23 3.56 -1.86
N ASP A 91 -7.67 3.12 -3.00
CA ASP A 91 -6.43 2.34 -2.99
C ASP A 91 -5.27 3.16 -2.38
N GLU A 92 -5.23 4.47 -2.64
CA GLU A 92 -4.25 5.41 -2.06
C GLU A 92 -4.39 5.49 -0.53
N ASP A 93 -5.61 5.62 0.01
CA ASP A 93 -5.82 5.59 1.46
C ASP A 93 -5.34 4.28 2.11
N ILE A 94 -5.53 3.16 1.40
CA ILE A 94 -5.13 1.82 1.86
C ILE A 94 -3.60 1.68 1.84
N GLU A 95 -2.94 2.18 0.81
CA GLU A 95 -1.47 2.22 0.73
C GLU A 95 -0.87 3.12 1.81
N ASP A 96 -1.45 4.29 2.03
CA ASP A 96 -1.01 5.26 3.03
C ASP A 96 -1.15 4.72 4.45
N VAL A 97 -2.29 4.11 4.79
CA VAL A 97 -2.47 3.50 6.12
C VAL A 97 -1.55 2.29 6.33
N ALA A 98 -1.26 1.52 5.28
CA ALA A 98 -0.29 0.42 5.35
C ALA A 98 1.13 0.94 5.64
N GLY A 99 1.54 2.01 4.95
CA GLY A 99 2.82 2.67 5.21
C GLY A 99 2.90 3.28 6.60
N PHE A 100 1.84 3.94 7.06
CA PHE A 100 1.74 4.47 8.43
C PHE A 100 1.91 3.36 9.48
N VAL A 101 1.20 2.23 9.35
CA VAL A 101 1.29 1.10 10.28
C VAL A 101 2.72 0.55 10.35
N LEU A 102 3.39 0.37 9.20
CA LEU A 102 4.78 -0.09 9.19
C LEU A 102 5.71 0.92 9.87
N SER A 103 5.59 2.20 9.52
CA SER A 103 6.36 3.29 10.12
C SER A 103 6.20 3.34 11.65
N GLN A 104 4.98 3.21 12.15
CA GLN A 104 4.72 3.19 13.60
C GLN A 104 5.21 1.90 14.26
N SER A 105 5.11 0.75 13.60
CA SER A 105 5.65 -0.51 14.13
C SER A 105 7.17 -0.43 14.35
N GLU A 106 7.90 0.23 13.45
CA GLU A 106 9.35 0.46 13.59
C GLU A 106 9.70 1.39 14.76
N LYS A 107 8.81 2.34 15.08
CA LYS A 107 8.92 3.23 16.25
C LYS A 107 8.34 2.64 17.54
N SER A 108 7.90 1.38 17.50
CA SER A 108 7.21 0.72 18.62
C SER A 108 5.99 1.51 19.12
N TRP A 109 5.30 2.19 18.19
CA TRP A 109 4.12 3.02 18.46
C TRP A 109 4.34 4.16 19.48
N ASN A 110 5.58 4.69 19.55
CA ASN A 110 5.95 5.87 20.34
C ASN A 110 6.22 7.11 19.48
#